data_AF-A0AB74D7E8-F1
#
_entry.id   AF-A0AB74D7E8-F1
#
_cell.length_a   1.000
_cell.length_b   1.000
_cell.length_c   1.000
_cell.angle_alpha   90.00
_cell.angle_beta   90.00
_cell.angle_gamma   90.00
#
_symmetry.space_group_name_H-M   'P 1'
#
loop_
_entity.id
_entity.type
_entity.pdbx_description
1 polymer ?
#
loop_
_entity_poly.entity_id
_entity_poly.type
_entity_poly.pdbx_seq_one_letter_code
_entity_poly.pdbx_strand_id
1 'polypeptide(L)'
;MVLANGTATAAPQVTVAGPEARNPVERYSQKTLLKNWALSVCLAQVAHGARDRDDANAAASAYLEFGRQPIEAYDALRTLAQRYASRKYSGSIPASFNTMKCIDLFHSRELDTLADRLAKAR
;
A
#
# COMPACT_ATOMS: atom_id res chain seq x y z
N MET A 1 -27.09 20.66 42.03
CA MET A 1 -26.89 21.25 40.69
C MET A 1 -26.14 20.23 39.86
N VAL A 2 -26.87 19.54 38.98
CA VAL A 2 -26.36 18.43 38.15
C VAL A 2 -25.74 19.02 36.88
N LEU A 3 -24.54 18.59 36.50
CA LEU A 3 -23.98 18.82 35.17
C LEU A 3 -23.66 17.47 34.51
N ALA A 4 -24.14 17.34 33.29
CA ALA A 4 -24.51 16.13 32.59
C ALA A 4 -23.33 15.28 32.08
N ASN A 5 -23.48 13.95 32.19
CA ASN A 5 -22.73 12.97 31.41
C ASN A 5 -23.15 13.06 29.94
N GLY A 6 -22.27 13.58 29.08
CA GLY A 6 -22.44 13.55 27.63
C GLY A 6 -22.21 12.15 27.07
N THR A 7 -23.28 11.41 26.82
CA THR A 7 -23.24 10.19 26.01
C THR A 7 -23.10 10.56 24.54
N ALA A 8 -21.95 10.29 23.94
CA ALA A 8 -21.78 10.37 22.49
C ALA A 8 -22.54 9.21 21.83
N THR A 9 -23.68 9.50 21.23
CA THR A 9 -24.43 8.57 20.39
C THR A 9 -23.68 8.38 19.08
N ALA A 10 -23.17 7.16 18.85
CA ALA A 10 -22.65 6.76 17.54
C ALA A 10 -23.80 6.80 16.51
N ALA A 11 -23.65 7.59 15.45
CA ALA A 11 -24.59 7.61 14.35
C ALA A 11 -24.57 6.25 13.62
N PRO A 12 -25.72 5.68 13.24
CA PRO A 12 -25.75 4.43 12.49
C PRO A 12 -25.19 4.67 11.09
N GLN A 13 -24.11 3.97 10.74
CA GLN A 13 -23.61 3.94 9.37
C GLN A 13 -24.60 3.14 8.52
N VAL A 14 -25.30 3.83 7.62
CA VAL A 14 -26.17 3.22 6.61
C VAL A 14 -25.28 2.51 5.59
N THR A 15 -25.10 1.21 5.71
CA THR A 15 -24.47 0.39 4.66
C THR A 15 -25.53 -0.01 3.64
N VAL A 16 -25.62 0.74 2.54
CA VAL A 16 -26.33 0.27 1.35
C VAL A 16 -25.40 -0.72 0.65
N ALA A 17 -25.44 -1.98 1.05
CA ALA A 17 -24.80 -3.06 0.32
C ALA A 17 -25.55 -3.30 -1.00
N GLY A 18 -25.02 -2.75 -2.09
CA GLY A 18 -25.42 -3.12 -3.46
C GLY A 18 -24.96 -4.55 -3.80
N PRO A 19 -25.43 -5.11 -4.94
CA PRO A 19 -25.18 -6.51 -5.32
C PRO A 19 -23.67 -6.77 -5.32
N GLU A 20 -23.22 -7.80 -4.59
CA GLU A 20 -21.82 -8.13 -4.28
C GLU A 20 -20.82 -7.43 -5.19
N ALA A 21 -20.40 -6.23 -4.76
CA ALA A 21 -19.45 -5.44 -5.52
C ALA A 21 -18.12 -6.18 -5.44
N ARG A 22 -17.83 -7.00 -6.47
CA ARG A 22 -16.52 -7.66 -6.65
C ARG A 22 -15.42 -6.68 -6.31
N ASN A 23 -14.47 -7.12 -5.48
CA ASN A 23 -13.42 -6.26 -4.97
C ASN A 23 -12.72 -5.61 -6.18
N PRO A 24 -12.59 -4.27 -6.27
CA PRO A 24 -11.96 -3.61 -7.40
C PRO A 24 -10.57 -4.17 -7.76
N VAL A 25 -9.87 -4.74 -6.76
CA VAL A 25 -8.58 -5.43 -6.92
C VAL A 25 -8.64 -6.57 -7.94
N GLU A 26 -9.76 -7.28 -8.07
CA GLU A 26 -9.96 -8.37 -9.04
C GLU A 26 -9.81 -7.91 -10.50
N ARG A 27 -10.03 -6.62 -10.77
CA ARG A 27 -9.98 -6.05 -12.13
C ARG A 27 -8.59 -5.56 -12.52
N TYR A 28 -7.64 -5.54 -11.57
CA TYR A 28 -6.30 -5.06 -11.84
C TYR A 28 -5.49 -6.07 -12.66
N SER A 29 -4.67 -5.54 -13.56
CA SER A 29 -3.67 -6.34 -14.26
C SER A 29 -2.64 -6.88 -13.26
N GLN A 30 -1.98 -7.99 -13.59
CA GLN A 30 -0.91 -8.55 -12.76
C GLN A 30 0.23 -7.54 -12.52
N LYS A 31 0.59 -6.76 -13.54
CA LYS A 31 1.56 -5.66 -13.40
C LYS A 31 1.07 -4.63 -12.38
N THR A 32 -0.20 -4.23 -12.44
CA THR A 32 -0.81 -3.28 -11.50
C THR A 32 -0.79 -3.83 -10.07
N LEU A 33 -1.17 -5.10 -9.88
CA LEU A 33 -1.13 -5.76 -8.56
C LEU A 33 0.27 -5.75 -7.96
N LEU A 34 1.30 -6.12 -8.74
CA LEU A 34 2.70 -6.11 -8.30
C LEU A 34 3.19 -4.70 -7.94
N LYS A 35 2.83 -3.68 -8.73
CA LYS A 35 3.19 -2.28 -8.43
C LYS A 35 2.50 -1.77 -7.17
N ASN A 36 1.22 -2.09 -7.00
CA ASN A 36 0.46 -1.71 -5.81
C ASN A 36 1.01 -2.40 -4.56
N TRP A 37 1.34 -3.70 -4.67
CA TRP A 37 2.01 -4.44 -3.60
C TRP A 37 3.33 -3.77 -3.18
N ALA A 38 4.18 -3.41 -4.14
CA ALA A 38 5.47 -2.77 -3.85
C ALA A 38 5.30 -1.38 -3.19
N LEU A 39 4.31 -0.61 -3.63
CA LEU A 39 3.94 0.66 -2.99
C LEU A 39 3.50 0.45 -1.54
N SER A 40 2.60 -0.49 -1.29
CA SER A 40 2.11 -0.82 0.06
C SER A 40 3.25 -1.25 0.98
N VAL A 41 4.16 -2.11 0.51
CA VAL A 41 5.35 -2.52 1.28
C VAL A 41 6.29 -1.34 1.56
N CYS A 42 6.48 -0.43 0.59
CA CYS A 42 7.26 0.78 0.83
C CYS A 42 6.63 1.66 1.92
N LEU A 43 5.31 1.86 1.85
CA LEU A 43 4.58 2.66 2.84
C LEU A 43 4.68 2.05 4.24
N ALA A 44 4.56 0.71 4.35
CA ALA A 44 4.77 0.01 5.61
C ALA A 44 6.19 0.23 6.16
N GLN A 45 7.21 0.21 5.30
CA GLN A 45 8.61 0.41 5.69
C GLN A 45 8.90 1.82 6.21
N VAL A 46 8.19 2.84 5.71
CA VAL A 46 8.39 4.24 6.11
C VAL A 46 7.39 4.73 7.17
N ALA A 47 6.44 3.89 7.57
CA ALA A 47 5.42 4.22 8.54
C ALA A 47 6.02 4.46 9.95
N HIS A 48 5.60 5.55 10.59
CA HIS A 48 6.06 5.91 11.93
C HIS A 48 5.33 5.14 13.04
N GLY A 49 4.06 4.80 12.84
CA GLY A 49 3.22 4.10 13.81
C GLY A 49 2.87 2.67 13.39
N ALA A 50 2.55 1.82 14.37
CA ALA A 50 2.12 0.44 14.12
C ALA A 50 0.83 0.39 13.30
N ARG A 51 -0.19 1.21 13.64
CA ARG A 51 -1.46 1.25 12.91
C ARG A 51 -1.28 1.46 11.41
N ASP A 52 -0.50 2.47 11.02
CA ASP A 52 -0.32 2.81 9.60
C ASP A 52 0.55 1.76 8.88
N ARG A 53 1.49 1.14 9.61
CA ARG A 53 2.28 0.02 9.10
C ARG A 53 1.43 -1.22 8.85
N ASP A 54 0.58 -1.56 9.80
CA ASP A 54 -0.29 -2.74 9.76
C ASP A 54 -1.35 -2.60 8.67
N ASP A 55 -1.92 -1.40 8.50
CA ASP A 55 -2.82 -1.08 7.40
C ASP A 55 -2.14 -1.24 6.03
N ALA A 56 -0.93 -0.68 5.87
CA ALA A 56 -0.16 -0.83 4.64
C ALA A 56 0.23 -2.30 4.36
N ASN A 57 0.54 -3.08 5.39
CA ASN A 57 0.80 -4.52 5.26
C ASN A 57 -0.48 -5.32 4.90
N ALA A 58 -1.63 -4.94 5.45
CA ALA A 58 -2.92 -5.53 5.08
C ALA A 58 -3.25 -5.25 3.61
N ALA A 59 -3.03 -4.02 3.14
CA ALA A 59 -3.16 -3.66 1.73
C ALA A 59 -2.21 -4.47 0.83
N ALA A 60 -0.94 -4.62 1.22
CA ALA A 60 0.00 -5.47 0.49
C ALA A 60 -0.50 -6.92 0.40
N SER A 61 -1.02 -7.47 1.50
CA SER A 61 -1.57 -8.83 1.54
C SER A 61 -2.77 -8.99 0.60
N ALA A 62 -3.65 -7.98 0.53
CA ALA A 62 -4.76 -7.98 -0.42
C ALA A 62 -4.28 -8.01 -1.89
N TYR A 63 -3.24 -7.26 -2.25
CA TYR A 63 -2.69 -7.31 -3.62
C TYR A 63 -1.95 -8.62 -3.92
N LEU A 64 -1.34 -9.24 -2.90
CA LEU A 64 -0.67 -10.53 -3.00
C LEU A 64 -1.67 -11.64 -3.33
N GLU A 65 -2.82 -11.66 -2.66
CA GLU A 65 -3.89 -12.67 -2.81
C GLU A 65 -4.38 -12.82 -4.25
N PHE A 66 -4.49 -11.71 -5.00
CA PHE A 66 -4.91 -11.74 -6.41
C PHE A 66 -3.74 -11.87 -7.40
N GLY A 67 -2.51 -11.83 -6.89
CA GLY A 67 -1.31 -12.06 -7.66
C GLY A 67 -1.16 -13.54 -8.05
N ARG A 68 -0.56 -13.78 -9.20
CA ARG A 68 -0.32 -15.14 -9.73
C ARG A 68 1.16 -15.50 -9.76
N GLN A 69 2.00 -14.62 -9.23
CA GLN A 69 3.44 -14.81 -9.22
C GLN A 69 3.84 -15.67 -8.02
N PRO A 70 4.94 -16.43 -8.13
CA PRO A 70 5.48 -17.16 -6.99
C PRO A 70 6.07 -16.18 -5.96
N ILE A 71 6.25 -16.62 -4.71
CA ILE A 71 6.62 -15.73 -3.60
C ILE A 71 7.97 -15.04 -3.81
N GLU A 72 8.91 -15.68 -4.53
CA GLU A 72 10.24 -15.17 -4.85
C GLU A 72 10.17 -13.91 -5.75
N ALA A 73 9.11 -13.75 -6.54
CA ALA A 73 8.86 -12.53 -7.31
C ALA A 73 8.68 -11.31 -6.38
N TYR A 74 8.05 -11.54 -5.22
CA TYR A 74 7.77 -10.50 -4.23
C TYR A 74 9.01 -10.16 -3.40
N ASP A 75 9.97 -11.05 -3.26
CA ASP A 75 11.26 -10.74 -2.60
C ASP A 75 12.06 -9.70 -3.40
N ALA A 76 12.06 -9.82 -4.73
CA ALA A 76 12.68 -8.82 -5.61
C ALA A 76 11.99 -7.45 -5.49
N LEU A 77 10.65 -7.43 -5.44
CA LEU A 77 9.86 -6.21 -5.24
C LEU A 77 10.12 -5.60 -3.85
N ARG A 78 10.19 -6.43 -2.80
CA ARG A 78 10.47 -5.99 -1.42
C ARG A 78 11.83 -5.33 -1.32
N THR A 79 12.84 -5.94 -1.93
CA THR A 79 14.20 -5.40 -1.98
C THR A 79 14.20 -4.02 -2.63
N LEU A 80 13.52 -3.87 -3.78
CA LEU A 80 13.39 -2.57 -4.45
C LEU A 80 12.66 -1.54 -3.58
N ALA A 81 11.55 -1.94 -2.93
CA ALA A 81 10.78 -1.07 -2.04
C ALA A 81 11.62 -0.57 -0.85
N GLN A 82 12.40 -1.46 -0.22
CA GLN A 82 13.31 -1.12 0.88
C GLN A 82 14.40 -0.13 0.45
N ARG A 83 14.96 -0.30 -0.77
CA ARG A 83 15.94 0.65 -1.31
C ARG A 83 15.36 2.05 -1.44
N TYR A 84 14.12 2.19 -1.93
CA TYR A 84 13.46 3.48 -2.05
C TYR A 84 13.10 4.07 -0.67
N ALA A 85 12.54 3.27 0.24
CA ALA A 85 12.21 3.69 1.60
C ALA A 85 13.42 4.25 2.37
N SER A 86 14.62 3.70 2.11
CA SER A 86 15.87 4.08 2.76
C SER A 86 16.55 5.33 2.17
N ARG A 87 16.03 5.91 1.08
CA ARG A 87 16.63 7.10 0.47
C ARG A 87 16.56 8.29 1.43
N LYS A 88 17.55 9.18 1.34
CA LYS A 88 17.56 10.48 2.04
C LYS A 88 17.02 11.55 1.10
N TYR A 89 15.92 12.18 1.50
CA TYR A 89 15.30 13.27 0.76
C TYR A 89 15.41 14.54 1.59
N SER A 90 15.51 15.67 0.92
CA SER A 90 15.57 17.00 1.52
C SER A 90 14.81 17.99 0.64
N GLY A 91 14.36 19.09 1.22
CA GLY A 91 13.66 20.15 0.51
C GLY A 91 13.80 21.47 1.25
N SER A 92 12.99 22.46 0.86
CA SER A 92 12.94 23.77 1.51
C SER A 92 12.35 23.75 2.93
N ILE A 93 11.75 22.62 3.36
CA ILE A 93 11.21 22.42 4.70
C ILE A 93 11.87 21.21 5.39
N PRO A 94 11.97 21.21 6.73
CA PRO A 94 12.49 20.08 7.48
C PRO A 94 11.48 18.92 7.49
N ALA A 95 11.66 17.95 6.60
CA ALA A 95 10.86 16.73 6.55
C ALA A 95 11.68 15.54 6.02
N SER A 96 11.26 14.32 6.36
CA SER A 96 11.88 13.09 5.84
C SER A 96 11.36 12.66 4.46
N PHE A 97 10.26 13.28 4.00
CA PHE A 97 9.59 13.01 2.72
C PHE A 97 9.34 11.51 2.44
N ASN A 98 9.00 10.77 3.50
CA ASN A 98 8.83 9.32 3.47
C ASN A 98 7.81 8.85 2.41
N THR A 99 6.64 9.49 2.36
CA THR A 99 5.63 9.18 1.34
C THR A 99 6.13 9.45 -0.08
N MET A 100 6.90 10.53 -0.28
CA MET A 100 7.45 10.89 -1.59
C MET A 100 8.38 9.80 -2.13
N LYS A 101 9.20 9.17 -1.28
CA LYS A 101 10.05 8.04 -1.67
C LYS A 101 9.24 6.89 -2.26
N CYS A 102 8.07 6.61 -1.70
CA CYS A 102 7.20 5.53 -2.17
C CYS A 102 6.40 5.89 -3.42
N ILE A 103 6.05 7.17 -3.58
CA ILE A 103 5.48 7.69 -4.83
C ILE A 103 6.52 7.58 -5.96
N ASP A 104 7.77 7.98 -5.70
CA ASP A 104 8.85 7.89 -6.67
C ASP A 104 9.20 6.44 -7.03
N LEU A 105 9.08 5.51 -6.07
CA LEU A 105 9.14 4.07 -6.35
C LEU A 105 8.05 3.66 -7.34
N PHE A 106 6.80 4.04 -7.08
CA PHE A 106 5.64 3.65 -7.89
C PHE A 106 5.76 4.11 -9.36
N HIS A 107 6.34 5.30 -9.57
CA HIS A 107 6.60 5.88 -10.89
C HIS A 107 7.96 5.53 -11.49
N SER A 108 8.81 4.79 -10.77
CA SER A 108 10.16 4.46 -11.24
C SER A 108 10.15 3.51 -12.44
N ARG A 109 11.10 3.73 -13.37
CA ARG A 109 11.38 2.77 -14.45
C ARG A 109 11.80 1.41 -13.89
N GLU A 110 12.56 1.38 -12.79
CA GLU A 110 12.99 0.16 -12.11
C GLU A 110 11.78 -0.73 -11.74
N LEU A 111 10.79 -0.16 -11.04
CA LEU A 111 9.59 -0.91 -10.66
C LEU A 111 8.79 -1.30 -11.88
N ASP A 112 8.64 -0.40 -12.86
CA ASP A 112 7.85 -0.68 -14.05
C ASP A 112 8.40 -1.85 -14.86
N THR A 113 9.71 -1.87 -15.09
CA THR A 113 10.43 -2.97 -15.76
C THR A 113 10.38 -4.26 -14.95
N LEU A 114 10.60 -4.20 -13.63
CA LEU A 114 10.55 -5.38 -12.78
C LEU A 114 9.15 -6.00 -12.77
N ALA A 115 8.11 -5.20 -12.55
CA ALA A 115 6.72 -5.66 -12.53
C ALA A 115 6.26 -6.20 -13.89
N ASP A 116 6.68 -5.57 -15.00
CA ASP A 116 6.37 -6.07 -16.35
C ASP A 116 7.00 -7.45 -16.61
N ARG A 117 8.27 -7.63 -16.25
CA ARG A 117 8.95 -8.92 -16.37
C ARG A 117 8.28 -10.00 -15.52
N LEU A 118 7.99 -9.70 -14.26
CA LEU A 118 7.35 -10.63 -13.33
C LEU A 118 5.91 -10.99 -13.74
N ALA A 119 5.16 -10.04 -14.31
CA ALA A 119 3.81 -10.31 -14.80
C ALA A 119 3.77 -11.26 -16.01
N LYS A 120 4.87 -11.34 -16.78
CA LYS A 120 5.02 -12.19 -17.97
C LYS A 120 5.64 -13.56 -17.66
N ALA A 121 6.49 -13.64 -16.63
CA ALA A 121 7.02 -14.90 -16.12
C ALA A 121 5.88 -15.65 -15.39
N ARG A 122 5.18 -16.52 -16.12
CA ARG A 122 4.22 -17.47 -15.58
C ARG A 122 4.82 -18.86 -15.55
#